data_AF-A0A522JGV2-F1
#
_entry.id   AF-A0A522JGV2-F1
#
_cell.length_a   1.000
_cell.length_b   1.000
_cell.length_c   1.000
_cell.angle_alpha   90.00
_cell.angle_beta   90.00
_cell.angle_gamma   90.00
#
_symmetry.space_group_name_H-M   'P 1'
#
loop_
_entity.id
_entity.type
_entity.pdbx_description
1 polymer ?
#
loop_
_entity_poly.entity_id
_entity_poly.type
_entity_poly.pdbx_seq_one_letter_code
_entity_poly.pdbx_strand_id
1 'polypeptide(L)'
;MKKKFLATLCVVGAFGVLCTPARAQSEPQHPLQVSLAAQKIEVTNGKETFKDAGRVKPGDVIEYRSVYVNRGKESLKGVSGTLPIPTGTEYIIESANPSNVNANTVANPAYAPAPLTRTISVNGAARTVRVPASEYKSLRWDLGEIRAGERRAVSLRVRVLSNQFEKATPTKQ
;
A
#
# COMPACT_ATOMS: atom_id res chain seq x y z
N MET A 1 -49.77 -56.32 -61.38
CA MET A 1 -49.41 -57.27 -60.30
C MET A 1 -48.65 -56.47 -59.24
N LYS A 2 -49.29 -56.02 -58.15
CA LYS A 2 -49.33 -56.66 -56.82
C LYS A 2 -47.95 -56.91 -56.18
N LYS A 3 -47.47 -56.02 -55.32
CA LYS A 3 -47.47 -56.14 -53.83
C LYS A 3 -46.39 -55.27 -53.16
N LYS A 4 -46.79 -54.69 -52.03
CA LYS A 4 -45.98 -53.95 -51.05
C LYS A 4 -45.04 -54.90 -50.31
N PHE A 5 -43.86 -54.42 -49.89
CA PHE A 5 -43.16 -54.91 -48.70
C PHE A 5 -42.44 -53.77 -48.00
N LEU A 6 -42.55 -53.81 -46.67
CA LEU A 6 -42.02 -52.88 -45.68
C LEU A 6 -40.71 -53.47 -45.12
N ALA A 7 -39.65 -52.68 -44.95
CA ALA A 7 -38.52 -53.05 -44.09
C ALA A 7 -37.82 -51.80 -43.54
N THR A 8 -37.87 -51.70 -42.21
CA THR A 8 -37.21 -50.73 -41.32
C THR A 8 -35.69 -50.86 -41.36
N LEU A 9 -34.95 -49.74 -41.33
CA LEU A 9 -33.55 -49.72 -40.90
C LEU A 9 -33.27 -48.48 -40.03
N CYS A 10 -32.78 -48.72 -38.81
CA CYS A 10 -32.34 -47.74 -37.83
C CYS A 10 -31.13 -46.93 -38.34
N VAL A 11 -31.16 -45.60 -38.18
CA VAL A 11 -29.95 -44.77 -38.27
C VAL A 11 -29.71 -44.11 -36.92
N VAL A 12 -28.58 -44.47 -36.32
CA VAL A 12 -28.01 -43.86 -35.12
C VAL A 12 -27.45 -42.49 -35.52
N GLY A 13 -28.07 -41.41 -35.04
CA GLY A 13 -27.57 -40.04 -35.22
C GLY A 13 -26.65 -39.65 -34.07
N ALA A 14 -25.36 -39.51 -34.35
CA ALA A 14 -24.36 -39.02 -33.41
C ALA A 14 -24.65 -37.57 -32.99
N PHE A 15 -24.87 -37.33 -31.70
CA PHE A 15 -24.99 -35.99 -31.12
C PHE A 15 -23.60 -35.36 -31.02
N GLY A 16 -23.31 -34.41 -31.91
CA GLY A 16 -22.12 -33.57 -31.83
C GLY A 16 -22.24 -32.56 -30.69
N VAL A 17 -21.36 -32.66 -29.70
CA VAL A 17 -21.22 -31.68 -28.61
C VAL A 17 -20.56 -30.42 -29.20
N LEU A 18 -21.32 -29.34 -29.32
CA LEU A 18 -20.81 -28.01 -29.64
C LEU A 18 -20.05 -27.46 -28.42
N CYS A 19 -18.73 -27.57 -28.45
CA CYS A 19 -17.85 -26.90 -27.50
C CYS A 19 -17.88 -25.40 -27.82
N THR A 20 -18.55 -24.60 -26.99
CA THR A 20 -18.49 -23.14 -27.10
C THR A 20 -17.17 -22.65 -26.51
N PRO A 21 -16.40 -21.81 -27.22
CA PRO A 21 -15.21 -21.21 -26.63
C PRO A 21 -15.64 -20.28 -25.51
N ALA A 22 -15.31 -20.65 -24.27
CA ALA A 22 -15.40 -19.77 -23.13
C ALA A 22 -14.55 -18.53 -23.43
N ARG A 23 -15.21 -17.40 -23.72
CA ARG A 23 -14.52 -16.10 -23.74
C ARG A 23 -14.00 -15.90 -22.32
N ALA A 24 -12.69 -15.89 -22.16
CA ALA A 24 -12.06 -15.38 -20.96
C ALA A 24 -12.52 -13.92 -20.81
N GLN A 25 -13.54 -13.68 -19.99
CA GLN A 25 -13.85 -12.35 -19.51
C GLN A 25 -12.61 -11.91 -18.73
N SER A 26 -11.88 -10.95 -19.30
CA SER A 26 -10.86 -10.22 -18.57
C SER A 26 -11.54 -9.72 -17.30
N GLU A 27 -11.09 -10.17 -16.13
CA GLU A 27 -11.52 -9.54 -14.88
C GLU A 27 -11.29 -8.05 -15.04
N PRO A 28 -12.29 -7.19 -14.77
CA PRO A 28 -12.09 -5.75 -14.86
C PRO A 28 -10.93 -5.39 -13.93
N GLN A 29 -9.77 -5.08 -14.51
CA GLN A 29 -8.66 -4.52 -13.74
C GLN A 29 -9.24 -3.32 -13.00
N HIS A 30 -9.16 -3.34 -11.67
CA HIS A 30 -9.64 -2.21 -10.88
C HIS A 30 -9.02 -0.92 -11.45
N PRO A 31 -9.83 0.11 -11.74
CA PRO A 31 -9.39 1.28 -12.48
C PRO A 31 -8.35 2.13 -11.74
N LEU A 32 -8.19 1.90 -10.43
CA LEU A 32 -7.18 2.56 -9.61
C LEU A 32 -5.84 1.85 -9.75
N GLN A 33 -4.85 2.56 -10.30
CA GLN A 33 -3.46 2.12 -10.29
C GLN A 33 -2.67 2.84 -9.21
N VAL A 34 -1.82 2.10 -8.51
CA VAL A 34 -0.95 2.61 -7.45
C VAL A 34 0.50 2.30 -7.79
N SER A 35 1.36 3.30 -7.66
CA SER A 35 2.81 3.15 -7.80
C SER A 35 3.50 3.65 -6.55
N LEU A 36 4.42 2.85 -6.00
CA LEU A 36 5.22 3.18 -4.82
C LEU A 36 6.67 3.38 -5.24
N ALA A 37 7.25 4.51 -4.82
CA ALA A 37 8.66 4.80 -4.97
C ALA A 37 9.30 5.03 -3.59
N ALA A 38 10.56 4.60 -3.44
CA ALA A 38 11.38 4.87 -2.28
C ALA A 38 12.64 5.60 -2.75
N GLN A 39 12.86 6.80 -2.23
CA GLN A 39 13.98 7.64 -2.64
C GLN A 39 14.77 8.07 -1.41
N LYS A 40 16.09 7.89 -1.46
CA LYS A 40 16.99 8.42 -0.45
C LYS A 40 17.14 9.91 -0.64
N ILE A 41 16.99 10.67 0.45
CA ILE A 41 17.21 12.11 0.49
C ILE A 41 18.64 12.37 0.93
N GLU A 42 19.40 13.05 0.07
CA GLU A 42 20.73 13.57 0.39
C GLU A 42 20.67 15.09 0.42
N VAL A 43 21.16 15.69 1.51
CA VAL A 43 21.28 17.15 1.65
C VAL A 43 22.71 17.54 1.28
N THR A 44 22.87 18.30 0.20
CA THR A 44 24.17 18.88 -0.19
C THR A 44 24.02 20.39 -0.25
N ASN A 45 24.84 21.12 0.51
CA ASN A 45 24.80 22.60 0.58
C ASN A 45 23.39 23.16 0.91
N GLY A 46 22.67 22.50 1.82
CA GLY A 46 21.31 22.91 2.22
C GLY A 46 20.21 22.59 1.20
N LYS A 47 20.54 21.97 0.06
CA LYS A 47 19.57 21.52 -0.95
C LYS A 47 19.34 20.03 -0.85
N GLU A 48 18.06 19.63 -0.81
CA GLU A 48 17.66 18.23 -0.90
C GLU A 48 17.80 17.72 -2.34
N THR A 49 18.34 16.51 -2.47
CA THR A 49 18.40 15.76 -3.71
C THR A 49 17.87 14.35 -3.48
N PHE A 50 17.16 13.82 -4.47
CA PHE A 50 16.56 12.49 -4.43
C PHE A 50 17.40 11.52 -5.24
N LYS A 51 17.79 10.41 -4.60
CA LYS A 51 18.53 9.30 -5.21
C LYS A 51 17.73 8.02 -5.05
N ASP A 52 17.95 7.05 -5.92
CA ASP A 52 17.36 5.73 -5.73
C ASP A 52 17.83 5.12 -4.40
N ALA A 53 16.90 4.54 -3.64
CA ALA A 53 17.14 3.97 -2.32
C ALA A 53 17.83 2.59 -2.37
N GLY A 54 18.74 2.36 -3.31
CA GLY A 54 19.34 1.04 -3.58
C GLY A 54 20.10 0.46 -2.38
N ARG A 55 21.10 1.18 -1.86
CA ARG A 55 21.81 0.82 -0.62
C ARG A 55 21.64 1.94 0.39
N VAL A 56 20.96 1.63 1.49
CA VAL A 56 20.72 2.54 2.60
C VAL A 56 21.61 2.18 3.79
N LYS A 57 21.97 3.18 4.58
CA LYS A 57 22.78 3.05 5.80
C LYS A 57 22.00 3.60 7.00
N PRO A 58 22.32 3.17 8.23
CA PRO A 58 21.79 3.81 9.42
C PRO A 58 21.98 5.33 9.40
N GLY A 59 20.92 6.06 9.74
CA GLY A 59 20.87 7.52 9.69
C GLY A 59 20.33 8.11 8.38
N ASP A 60 20.31 7.33 7.28
CA ASP A 60 19.76 7.79 5.99
C ASP A 60 18.28 8.16 6.12
N VAL A 61 17.86 9.17 5.37
CA VAL A 61 16.45 9.57 5.27
C VAL A 61 15.88 9.07 3.95
N ILE A 62 14.78 8.33 4.01
CA ILE A 62 14.08 7.79 2.85
C ILE A 62 12.70 8.41 2.77
N GLU A 63 12.33 8.94 1.61
CA GLU A 63 10.96 9.32 1.28
C GLU A 63 10.27 8.15 0.56
N TYR A 64 9.17 7.69 1.15
CA TYR A 64 8.23 6.80 0.49
C TYR A 64 7.12 7.63 -0.13
N ARG A 65 6.88 7.47 -1.42
CA ARG A 65 5.85 8.18 -2.17
C ARG A 65 4.96 7.21 -2.93
N SER A 66 3.66 7.28 -2.66
CA SER A 66 2.64 6.57 -3.42
C SER A 66 1.89 7.52 -4.35
N VAL A 67 1.74 7.14 -5.61
CA VAL A 67 0.93 7.86 -6.60
C VAL A 67 -0.24 6.98 -7.03
N TYR A 68 -1.44 7.51 -6.84
CA TYR A 68 -2.73 6.93 -7.16
C TYR A 68 -3.25 7.56 -8.44
N VAL A 69 -3.62 6.74 -9.43
CA VAL A 69 -4.11 7.18 -10.74
C VAL A 69 -5.37 6.42 -11.07
N ASN A 70 -6.47 7.14 -11.30
CA ASN A 70 -7.68 6.54 -11.85
C ASN A 70 -7.58 6.45 -13.37
N ARG A 71 -7.39 5.24 -13.90
CA ARG A 71 -7.36 4.95 -15.36
C ARG A 71 -8.71 4.49 -15.91
N GLY A 72 -9.76 4.50 -15.09
CA GLY A 72 -11.12 4.21 -15.50
C GLY A 72 -11.80 5.40 -16.19
N LYS A 73 -13.06 5.18 -16.57
CA LYS A 73 -13.92 6.20 -17.19
C LYS A 73 -14.81 6.93 -16.18
N GLU A 74 -14.94 6.41 -14.96
CA GLU A 74 -15.80 6.94 -13.90
C GLU A 74 -14.97 7.44 -12.72
N SER A 75 -15.53 8.38 -11.93
CA SER A 75 -14.93 8.84 -10.68
C SER A 75 -14.91 7.73 -9.62
N LEU A 76 -13.80 7.62 -8.90
CA LEU A 76 -13.66 6.74 -7.74
C LEU A 76 -13.86 7.55 -6.47
N LYS A 77 -14.72 7.07 -5.55
CA LYS A 77 -15.05 7.74 -4.29
C LYS A 77 -14.54 6.95 -3.09
N GLY A 78 -14.28 7.64 -1.97
CA GLY A 78 -13.83 7.03 -0.73
C GLY A 78 -12.45 6.37 -0.86
N VAL A 79 -11.60 6.88 -1.74
CA VAL A 79 -10.26 6.33 -1.95
C VAL A 79 -9.41 6.67 -0.73
N SER A 80 -8.75 5.67 -0.16
CA SER A 80 -7.78 5.88 0.91
C SER A 80 -6.41 5.33 0.52
N GLY A 81 -5.36 6.02 0.94
CA GLY A 81 -3.98 5.61 0.74
C GLY A 81 -3.34 5.28 2.08
N THR A 82 -2.74 4.11 2.22
CA THR A 82 -2.01 3.72 3.44
C THR A 82 -0.55 3.45 3.11
N LEU A 83 0.37 4.05 3.88
CA LEU A 83 1.80 3.76 3.83
C LEU A 83 2.23 3.14 5.16
N PRO A 84 2.70 1.88 5.17
CA PRO A 84 3.31 1.30 6.36
C PRO A 84 4.69 1.91 6.61
N ILE A 85 5.08 1.99 7.88
CA ILE A 85 6.46 2.31 8.27
C ILE A 85 7.25 0.99 8.25
N PRO A 86 8.28 0.86 7.38
CA PRO A 86 9.06 -0.37 7.28
C PRO A 86 9.83 -0.69 8.57
N THR A 87 10.07 -1.98 8.80
CA THR A 87 10.94 -2.43 9.89
C THR A 87 12.36 -1.87 9.72
N GLY A 88 13.05 -1.61 10.84
CA GLY A 88 14.38 -0.99 10.81
C GLY A 88 14.37 0.49 10.42
N THR A 89 13.20 1.14 10.41
CA THR A 89 13.07 2.58 10.17
C THR A 89 12.17 3.23 11.23
N GLU A 90 12.30 4.53 11.39
CA GLU A 90 11.44 5.34 12.26
C GLU A 90 10.87 6.52 11.48
N TYR A 91 9.57 6.80 11.65
CA TYR A 91 8.91 7.91 10.97
C TYR A 91 9.46 9.26 11.43
N ILE A 92 9.76 10.15 10.48
CA ILE A 92 10.07 11.54 10.78
C ILE A 92 8.74 12.27 10.97
N ILE A 93 8.37 12.53 12.23
CA ILE A 93 7.13 13.24 12.58
C ILE A 93 7.01 14.53 11.76
N GLU A 94 5.78 14.81 11.31
CA GLU A 94 5.44 15.97 10.47
C GLU A 94 6.04 15.97 9.04
N SER A 95 6.71 14.89 8.60
CA SER A 95 7.18 14.76 7.21
C SER A 95 6.12 14.28 6.21
N ALA A 96 4.92 13.95 6.68
CA ALA A 96 3.81 13.54 5.84
C ALA A 96 3.38 14.65 4.87
N ASN A 97 3.13 14.28 3.62
CA ASN A 97 2.60 15.18 2.61
C ASN A 97 1.53 14.46 1.77
N PRO A 98 0.28 14.93 1.69
CA PRO A 98 -0.29 16.04 2.45
C PRO A 98 -0.17 15.87 3.97
N SER A 99 -0.16 16.97 4.73
CA SER A 99 0.03 16.93 6.18
C SER A 99 -1.20 16.46 6.96
N ASN A 100 -2.39 16.56 6.37
CA ASN A 100 -3.62 16.00 6.93
C ASN A 100 -3.61 14.48 6.78
N VAL A 101 -3.14 13.79 7.82
CA VAL A 101 -2.96 12.34 7.81
C VAL A 101 -3.36 11.75 9.15
N ASN A 102 -3.91 10.53 9.10
CA ASN A 102 -4.12 9.74 10.29
C ASN A 102 -2.97 8.73 10.44
N ALA A 103 -2.61 8.40 11.68
CA ALA A 103 -1.63 7.36 11.97
C ALA A 103 -2.17 6.38 13.00
N ASN A 104 -1.55 5.22 13.06
CA ASN A 104 -1.76 4.25 14.13
C ASN A 104 -0.41 3.81 14.73
N THR A 105 -0.48 3.03 15.80
CA THR A 105 0.71 2.51 16.50
C THR A 105 0.76 1.00 16.47
N VAL A 106 1.90 0.43 16.89
CA VAL A 106 2.02 -1.02 17.11
C VAL A 106 1.02 -1.50 18.17
N ALA A 107 0.78 -0.70 19.21
CA ALA A 107 -0.08 -1.07 20.35
C ALA A 107 -1.58 -0.81 20.08
N ASN A 108 -1.91 0.15 19.22
CA ASN A 108 -3.29 0.51 18.89
C ASN A 108 -3.45 0.62 17.36
N PRO A 109 -4.19 -0.32 16.72
CA PRO A 109 -4.38 -0.32 15.28
C PRO A 109 -5.36 0.76 14.79
N ALA A 110 -6.11 1.40 15.68
CA ALA A 110 -7.03 2.48 15.32
C ALA A 110 -6.28 3.70 14.79
N TYR A 111 -6.77 4.25 13.70
CA TYR A 111 -6.22 5.46 13.08
C TYR A 111 -6.78 6.71 13.76
N ALA A 112 -5.90 7.63 14.13
CA ALA A 112 -6.23 8.95 14.66
C ALA A 112 -5.36 10.03 14.01
N PRO A 113 -5.77 11.30 14.03
CA PRO A 113 -4.99 12.39 13.42
C PRO A 113 -3.55 12.44 13.96
N ALA A 114 -2.57 12.54 13.06
CA ALA A 114 -1.17 12.72 13.43
C ALA A 114 -0.83 14.22 13.61
N PRO A 115 0.09 14.58 14.53
CA PRO A 115 0.83 13.70 15.44
C PRO A 115 -0.04 13.14 16.57
N LEU A 116 0.14 11.85 16.87
CA LEU A 116 -0.58 11.14 17.91
C LEU A 116 -0.17 11.60 19.32
N THR A 117 -1.15 11.65 20.21
CA THR A 117 -0.97 11.93 21.63
C THR A 117 -1.63 10.85 22.48
N ARG A 118 -1.11 10.61 23.68
CA ARG A 118 -1.72 9.74 24.69
C ARG A 118 -1.75 10.41 26.06
N THR A 119 -2.71 10.02 26.88
CA THR A 119 -2.77 10.43 28.29
C THR A 119 -2.04 9.42 29.15
N ILE A 120 -1.12 9.88 29.99
CA ILE A 120 -0.40 9.08 30.99
C ILE A 120 -0.68 9.65 32.39
N SER A 121 -0.57 8.83 33.42
CA SER A 121 -0.61 9.31 34.82
C SER A 121 0.82 9.58 35.31
N VAL A 122 1.06 10.76 35.84
CA VAL A 122 2.34 11.15 36.46
C VAL A 122 2.01 11.70 37.84
N ASN A 123 2.45 11.00 38.90
CA ASN A 123 2.17 11.35 40.30
C ASN A 123 0.66 11.51 40.60
N GLY A 124 -0.18 10.66 40.01
CA GLY A 124 -1.63 10.69 40.19
C GLY A 124 -2.37 11.73 39.34
N ALA A 125 -1.67 12.57 38.58
CA ALA A 125 -2.25 13.54 37.67
C ALA A 125 -2.19 13.07 36.20
N ALA A 126 -3.28 13.25 35.46
CA ALA A 126 -3.33 12.99 34.03
C ALA A 126 -2.48 14.01 33.26
N ARG A 127 -1.64 13.53 32.34
CA ARG A 127 -0.83 14.36 31.43
C ARG A 127 -0.93 13.84 30.01
N THR A 128 -1.12 14.74 29.06
CA THR A 128 -1.08 14.42 27.63
C THR A 128 0.35 14.53 27.13
N VAL A 129 0.83 13.48 26.47
CA VAL A 129 2.19 13.42 25.88
C VAL A 129 2.11 12.99 24.42
N ARG A 130 3.08 13.43 23.61
CA ARG A 130 3.23 12.94 22.23
C ARG A 130 3.61 11.46 22.26
N VAL A 131 3.04 10.70 21.33
CA VAL A 131 3.48 9.33 21.07
C VAL A 131 4.86 9.39 20.39
N PRO A 132 5.87 8.66 20.88
CA PRO A 132 7.18 8.57 20.25
C PRO A 132 7.10 8.04 18.81
N ALA A 133 7.98 8.51 17.93
CA ALA A 133 8.02 8.07 16.53
C ALA A 133 8.22 6.55 16.38
N SER A 134 8.98 5.93 17.29
CA SER A 134 9.24 4.49 17.35
C SER A 134 7.98 3.64 17.54
N GLU A 135 6.89 4.22 18.06
CA GLU A 135 5.63 3.50 18.25
C GLU A 135 4.72 3.54 17.01
N TYR A 136 4.98 4.44 16.04
CA TYR A 136 4.15 4.58 14.85
C TYR A 136 4.27 3.35 13.95
N LYS A 137 3.15 2.91 13.38
CA LYS A 137 3.10 1.71 12.53
C LYS A 137 2.78 2.02 11.07
N SER A 138 1.82 2.91 10.82
CA SER A 138 1.44 3.31 9.47
C SER A 138 0.73 4.65 9.46
N LEU A 139 0.75 5.29 8.29
CA LEU A 139 0.01 6.51 8.00
C LEU A 139 -1.07 6.21 6.96
N ARG A 140 -2.24 6.85 7.09
CA ARG A 140 -3.37 6.73 6.18
C ARG A 140 -3.91 8.12 5.84
N TRP A 141 -4.06 8.35 4.54
CA TRP A 141 -4.71 9.52 3.97
C TRP A 141 -6.09 9.14 3.45
N ASP A 142 -7.05 10.03 3.67
CA ASP A 142 -8.30 10.05 2.91
C ASP A 142 -8.07 10.89 1.65
N LEU A 143 -8.13 10.24 0.49
CA LEU A 143 -7.93 10.86 -0.82
C LEU A 143 -9.27 11.30 -1.45
N GLY A 144 -10.40 10.97 -0.81
CA GLY A 144 -11.74 11.35 -1.24
C GLY A 144 -12.09 10.82 -2.63
N GLU A 145 -12.52 11.74 -3.50
CA GLU A 145 -12.81 11.44 -4.92
C GLU A 145 -11.55 11.60 -5.78
N ILE A 146 -11.31 10.61 -6.64
CA ILE A 146 -10.33 10.67 -7.74
C ILE A 146 -11.11 10.52 -9.06
N ARG A 147 -11.25 11.62 -9.79
CA ARG A 147 -11.95 11.66 -11.10
C ARG A 147 -11.23 10.82 -12.14
N ALA A 148 -11.91 10.51 -13.24
CA ALA A 148 -11.31 9.80 -14.37
C ALA A 148 -10.06 10.54 -14.88
N GLY A 149 -8.93 9.84 -15.00
CA GLY A 149 -7.62 10.40 -15.38
C GLY A 149 -6.90 11.18 -14.28
N GLU A 150 -7.53 11.42 -13.13
CA GLU A 150 -6.95 12.21 -12.05
C GLU A 150 -5.88 11.43 -11.27
N ARG A 151 -4.94 12.20 -10.71
CA ARG A 151 -3.83 11.69 -9.91
C ARG A 151 -3.80 12.32 -8.53
N ARG A 152 -3.45 11.52 -7.53
CA ARG A 152 -3.15 11.95 -6.15
C ARG A 152 -1.85 11.32 -5.71
N ALA A 153 -1.06 12.06 -4.92
CA ALA A 153 0.18 11.55 -4.37
C ALA A 153 0.20 11.78 -2.86
N VAL A 154 0.79 10.83 -2.15
CA VAL A 154 1.08 10.95 -0.71
C VAL A 154 2.50 10.50 -0.45
N SER A 155 3.14 11.07 0.56
CA SER A 155 4.47 10.66 0.99
C SER A 155 4.67 10.80 2.48
N LEU A 156 5.64 10.05 2.99
CA LEU A 156 6.21 10.21 4.32
C LEU A 156 7.72 10.01 4.26
N ARG A 157 8.45 10.54 5.24
CA ARG A 157 9.88 10.29 5.39
C ARG A 157 10.14 9.43 6.61
N VAL A 158 11.09 8.51 6.47
CA VAL A 158 11.60 7.70 7.58
C VAL A 158 13.11 7.88 7.69
N ARG A 159 13.63 7.63 8.90
CA ARG A 159 15.05 7.49 9.15
C ARG A 159 15.40 6.01 9.33
N VAL A 160 16.44 5.55 8.66
CA VAL A 160 16.95 4.19 8.82
C VAL A 160 17.63 4.07 10.19
N LEU A 161 17.24 3.08 10.97
CA LEU A 161 17.79 2.84 12.30
C LEU A 161 19.10 2.06 12.22
N SER A 162 19.99 2.28 13.18
CA SER A 162 21.13 1.40 13.39
C SER A 162 20.63 0.08 13.95
N ASN A 163 20.87 -1.03 13.25
CA ASN A 163 20.62 -2.36 13.81
C ASN A 163 21.51 -2.51 15.06
N GLN A 164 20.93 -2.50 16.25
CA GLN A 164 21.67 -2.72 17.51
C GLN A 164 22.23 -4.16 17.63
N PHE A 165 21.96 -5.02 16.65
CA PHE A 165 22.41 -6.41 16.60
C PHE A 165 23.88 -6.59 16.18
N GLU A 166 24.60 -5.55 15.77
CA GLU A 166 26.03 -5.64 15.44
C GLU A 166 26.95 -5.56 16.69
N LYS A 167 26.41 -5.21 17.87
CA LYS A 167 27.19 -5.13 19.12
C LYS A 167 27.48 -6.46 19.82
N ALA A 168 26.96 -7.58 19.32
CA ALA A 168 27.28 -8.90 19.86
C ALA A 168 28.30 -9.61 18.97
N THR A 169 29.53 -9.09 18.92
CA THR A 169 30.67 -9.92 18.53
C THR A 169 30.91 -10.92 19.68
N PRO A 170 30.89 -12.25 19.45
CA PRO A 170 31.26 -13.19 20.49
C PRO A 170 32.75 -12.98 20.78
N THR A 171 33.04 -12.60 22.03
CA THR A 171 34.40 -12.68 22.58
C THR A 171 34.89 -14.10 22.38
N LYS A 172 35.90 -14.28 21.54
CA LYS A 172 36.64 -15.52 21.40
C LYS A 172 37.27 -15.82 22.77
N GLN A 173 36.75 -16.83 23.47
CA GLN A 173 37.50 -17.55 24.51
C GLN A 173 38.33 -18.64 23.83
#